data_AF-A0A3M1EBN6-F1
#
_entry.id   AF-A0A3M1EBN6-F1
#
_cell.length_a   1.000
_cell.length_b   1.000
_cell.length_c   1.000
_cell.angle_alpha   90.00
_cell.angle_beta   90.00
_cell.angle_gamma   90.00
#
_symmetry.space_group_name_H-M   'P 1'
#
loop_
_entity.id
_entity.type
_entity.pdbx_description
1 polymer ?
#
loop_
_entity_poly.entity_id
_entity_poly.type
_entity_poly.pdbx_seq_one_letter_code
_entity_poly.pdbx_strand_id
1 'polypeptide(L)' 'MHYPRRVSKIKRARKQGFRARMRTHNGRKLLNRKRRHGFHRISVT' A
#
# COMPACT_ATOMS: atom_id res chain seq x y z
N MET A 1 -23.91 10.67 -4.77
CA MET A 1 -23.23 9.51 -4.13
C MET A 1 -23.20 9.73 -2.62
N HIS A 2 -23.80 8.82 -1.84
CA HIS A 2 -24.03 8.96 -0.40
C HIS A 2 -22.75 8.94 0.49
N TYR A 3 -21.59 8.53 -0.04
CA TYR A 3 -20.30 8.68 0.65
C TYR A 3 -19.25 9.30 -0.26
N PRO A 4 -18.99 10.61 -0.17
CA PRO A 4 -17.96 11.25 -0.96
C PRO A 4 -16.57 10.70 -0.59
N ARG A 5 -15.99 9.88 -1.47
CA ARG A 5 -14.61 9.42 -1.33
C ARG A 5 -13.67 10.52 -1.80
N ARG A 6 -13.09 11.27 -0.86
CA ARG A 6 -12.03 12.24 -1.17
C ARG A 6 -10.77 11.51 -1.65
N VAL A 7 -10.42 11.68 -2.92
CA VAL A 7 -9.22 11.08 -3.50
C VAL A 7 -8.02 12.01 -3.26
N SER A 8 -7.14 11.63 -2.33
CA SER A 8 -5.87 12.34 -2.10
C SER A 8 -4.70 11.42 -2.42
N LYS A 9 -3.97 11.73 -3.50
CA LYS A 9 -2.77 11.00 -3.95
C LYS A 9 -1.69 11.00 -2.87
N ILE A 10 -1.49 12.14 -2.20
CA ILE A 10 -0.52 12.30 -1.10
C ILE A 10 -0.89 11.41 0.09
N LYS A 11 -2.15 11.44 0.54
CA LYS A 11 -2.60 10.57 1.65
C LYS A 11 -2.45 9.09 1.31
N ARG A 12 -2.75 8.70 0.07
CA ARG A 12 -2.60 7.32 -0.42
C ARG A 12 -1.13 6.88 -0.39
N ALA A 13 -0.20 7.69 -0.89
CA ALA A 13 1.23 7.39 -0.86
C ALA A 13 1.77 7.29 0.58
N ARG A 14 1.39 8.23 1.47
CA ARG A 14 1.83 8.23 2.87
C ARG A 14 1.31 7.03 3.67
N LYS A 15 0.06 6.60 3.45
CA LYS A 15 -0.54 5.47 4.17
C LYS A 15 -0.20 4.11 3.58
N GLN A 16 -0.12 4.00 2.25
CA GLN A 16 -0.09 2.69 1.57
C GLN A 16 1.10 2.49 0.63
N GLY A 17 1.94 3.52 0.43
CA GLY A 17 3.09 3.44 -0.46
C GLY A 17 4.19 2.50 0.06
N PHE A 18 5.14 2.18 -0.81
CA PHE A 18 6.19 1.19 -0.54
C PHE A 18 6.99 1.52 0.71
N ARG A 19 7.44 2.78 0.84
CA ARG A 19 8.21 3.26 2.00
C ARG A 19 7.44 3.09 3.32
N ALA A 20 6.14 3.38 3.31
CA ALA A 20 5.28 3.21 4.49
C ALA A 20 5.16 1.73 4.90
N ARG A 21 5.13 0.82 3.92
CA ARG A 21 5.13 -0.64 4.17
C ARG A 21 6.47 -1.13 4.71
N MET A 22 7.59 -0.59 4.22
CA MET A 22 8.92 -1.00 4.69
C MET A 22 9.23 -0.56 6.13
N ARG A 23 8.60 0.52 6.63
CA ARG A 23 8.81 1.05 7.99
C ARG A 23 8.44 0.05 9.10
N THR A 24 7.43 -0.79 8.88
CA THR A 24 6.90 -1.69 9.92
C THR A 24 7.17 -3.16 9.59
N HIS A 25 7.33 -3.99 10.61
CA HIS A 25 7.50 -5.43 10.45
C HIS A 25 6.33 -6.07 9.70
N ASN A 26 5.09 -5.72 10.08
CA ASN A 26 3.89 -6.25 9.42
C ASN A 26 3.75 -5.78 7.97
N GLY A 27 4.18 -4.56 7.67
CA GLY A 27 4.21 -4.05 6.30
C GLY A 27 5.19 -4.82 5.42
N ARG A 28 6.38 -5.16 5.93
CA ARG A 28 7.34 -6.04 5.23
C ARG A 28 6.77 -7.44 4.99
N LYS A 29 6.10 -8.03 5.99
CA LYS A 29 5.39 -9.32 5.84
C LYS A 29 4.33 -9.29 4.75
N LEU A 30 3.56 -8.20 4.66
CA LEU A 30 2.53 -8.02 3.62
C LEU A 30 3.15 -7.96 2.23
N LEU A 31 4.24 -7.21 2.04
CA LEU A 31 4.94 -7.15 0.75
C LEU A 31 5.53 -8.52 0.36
N ASN A 32 6.11 -9.24 1.32
CA ASN A 32 6.68 -10.57 1.05
C ASN A 32 5.59 -11.59 0.66
N ARG A 33 4.41 -11.54 1.30
CA ARG A 33 3.25 -12.34 0.87
C ARG A 33 2.85 -12.03 -0.57
N LYS A 34 2.81 -10.74 -0.93
CA LYS A 34 2.47 -10.33 -2.29
C LYS A 34 3.52 -10.78 -3.33
N ARG A 35 4.81 -10.71 -2.97
CA ARG A 35 5.90 -11.25 -3.80
C ARG A 35 5.76 -12.74 -4.00
N ARG A 36 5.49 -13.51 -2.93
CA ARG A 36 5.29 -14.96 -3.00
C ARG A 36 4.13 -15.35 -3.91
N HIS A 37 3.04 -14.58 -3.91
CA HIS A 37 1.89 -14.81 -4.78
C HIS A 37 2.15 -14.35 -6.24
N GLY A 38 3.24 -13.63 -6.51
CA GLY A 38 3.54 -13.13 -7.86
C GLY A 38 2.64 -11.96 -8.29
N PHE A 39 2.18 -11.12 -7.36
CA PHE A 39 1.42 -9.92 -7.75
C PHE A 39 2.28 -8.99 -8.61
N HIS A 40 1.77 -8.63 -9.79
CA HIS A 40 2.41 -7.67 -10.69
C HIS A 40 2.66 -6.31 -10.02
N ARG A 41 1.81 -5.91 -9.05
CA ARG A 41 2.03 -4.70 -8.23
C ARG A 41 2.01 -5.03 -6.75
N ILE A 42 3.15 -4.82 -6.09
CA ILE A 42 3.34 -5.11 -4.68
C ILE A 42 2.87 -3.91 -3.81
N SER A 43 3.04 -2.69 -4.33
CA SER A 43 2.76 -1.41 -3.67
C SER A 43 1.88 -0.50 -4.54
N VAL A 44 1.34 0.54 -3.91
CA VAL A 44 0.47 1.56 -4.50
C VAL A 44 1.24 2.65 -5.25
N THR A 45 2.48 2.91 -4.82
CA THR A 45 3.52 3.62 -5.55
C THR A 45 4.34 2.63 -6.35
#